data_AF-A0A4P5W0W0-F1
#
_entry.id   AF-A0A4P5W0W0-F1
#
_cell.length_a   1.000
_cell.length_b   1.000
_cell.length_c   1.000
_cell.angle_alpha   90.00
_cell.angle_beta   90.00
_cell.angle_gamma   90.00
#
_symmetry.space_group_name_H-M   'P 1'
#
loop_
_entity.id
_entity.type
_entity.pdbx_description
1 polymer ?
#
loop_
_entity_poly.entity_id
_entity_poly.type
_entity_poly.pdbx_seq_one_letter_code
_entity_poly.pdbx_strand_id
1 'polypeptide(L)'
;MPNRAGYSLTELMITVAIVGILAAIAVPAWRESQLRAKRAEVPPNVEGIRVAELAYYAAMDSYVAETSWYPNDLTGSTADMKPREWPSPELAGGFTSLGWTPYNSVRGAYSIPDGDEDTFEVQGLSNVDGDGDYALYWCTESLPGDWDAGDFKVF
;
A
#
# COMPACT_ATOMS: atom_id res chain seq x y z
N MET A 1 36.66 -18.57 -46.49
CA MET A 1 36.08 -17.27 -46.07
C MET A 1 34.73 -17.57 -45.44
N PRO A 2 34.48 -17.20 -44.17
CA PRO A 2 33.22 -17.54 -43.52
C PRO A 2 32.08 -16.74 -44.17
N ASN A 3 31.05 -17.42 -44.64
CA ASN A 3 29.85 -16.81 -45.20
C ASN A 3 29.09 -16.13 -44.05
N ARG A 4 29.03 -14.80 -44.03
CA ARG A 4 28.25 -14.05 -43.05
C ARG A 4 26.78 -14.13 -43.47
N ALA A 5 26.06 -15.13 -42.96
CA ALA A 5 24.61 -15.18 -43.06
C ALA A 5 24.03 -14.04 -42.20
N GLY A 6 23.50 -13.00 -42.85
CA GLY A 6 22.70 -11.96 -42.21
C GLY A 6 21.23 -12.33 -42.21
N TYR A 7 20.49 -11.88 -41.19
CA TYR A 7 19.03 -12.05 -41.13
C TYR A 7 18.33 -11.31 -42.27
N SER A 8 17.27 -11.90 -42.81
CA SER A 8 16.42 -11.25 -43.81
C SER A 8 15.51 -10.19 -43.16
N LEU A 9 15.17 -9.15 -43.93
CA LEU A 9 14.20 -8.13 -43.49
C LEU A 9 12.83 -8.76 -43.17
N THR A 10 12.46 -9.81 -43.90
CA THR A 10 11.21 -10.54 -43.68
C THR A 10 11.20 -11.31 -42.37
N GLU A 11 12.32 -11.93 -41.97
CA GLU A 11 12.42 -12.59 -40.65
C GLU A 11 12.29 -11.58 -39.52
N LEU A 12 12.90 -10.40 -39.66
CA LEU A 12 12.78 -9.34 -38.67
C LEU A 12 11.33 -8.84 -38.55
N MET A 13 10.62 -8.64 -39.66
CA MET A 13 9.23 -8.18 -39.64
C MET A 13 8.29 -9.18 -38.94
N ILE A 14 8.42 -10.47 -39.23
CA ILE A 14 7.59 -11.51 -38.58
C ILE A 14 7.92 -11.57 -37.07
N THR A 15 9.20 -11.49 -36.72
CA THR A 15 9.62 -11.51 -35.31
C THR A 15 9.02 -10.35 -34.53
N VAL A 16 9.08 -9.13 -35.08
CA VAL A 16 8.49 -7.94 -34.44
C VAL A 16 6.97 -8.06 -34.32
N ALA A 17 6.30 -8.63 -35.33
CA ALA A 17 4.85 -8.85 -35.26
C ALA A 17 4.45 -9.82 -34.13
N ILE A 18 5.18 -10.93 -33.96
CA ILE A 18 4.93 -11.89 -32.88
C ILE A 18 5.20 -11.26 -31.51
N VAL A 19 6.32 -10.56 -31.36
CA VAL A 19 6.66 -9.84 -30.12
C VAL A 19 5.60 -8.79 -29.78
N GLY A 20 5.06 -8.09 -30.78
CA GLY A 20 3.98 -7.12 -30.59
C GLY A 20 2.71 -7.74 -30.00
N ILE A 21 2.30 -8.91 -30.49
CA ILE A 21 1.13 -9.64 -29.96
C ILE A 21 1.37 -10.09 -28.51
N LEU A 22 2.55 -10.66 -28.23
CA LEU A 22 2.90 -11.10 -26.88
C LEU A 22 2.96 -9.93 -25.90
N ALA A 23 3.56 -8.80 -26.31
CA ALA A 23 3.65 -7.61 -25.48
C ALA A 23 2.27 -7.01 -25.14
N ALA A 24 1.32 -7.04 -26.08
CA ALA A 24 -0.03 -6.52 -25.85
C ALA A 24 -0.76 -7.24 -24.71
N ILE A 25 -0.52 -8.54 -24.53
CA ILE A 25 -1.11 -9.34 -23.45
C ILE A 25 -0.26 -9.27 -22.17
N ALA A 26 1.06 -9.35 -22.31
CA ALA A 26 1.98 -9.44 -21.17
C ALA A 26 2.08 -8.13 -20.37
N VAL A 27 2.10 -6.97 -21.03
CA VAL A 27 2.26 -5.67 -20.37
C VAL A 27 1.14 -5.35 -19.37
N PRO A 28 -0.16 -5.46 -19.70
CA PRO A 28 -1.21 -5.18 -18.72
C PRO A 28 -1.20 -6.16 -17.54
N ALA A 29 -1.02 -7.45 -17.79
CA ALA A 29 -0.96 -8.47 -16.74
C ALA A 29 0.23 -8.28 -15.78
N TRP A 30 1.40 -7.90 -16.32
CA TRP A 30 2.56 -7.58 -15.51
C TRP A 30 2.33 -6.32 -14.66
N ARG A 31 1.75 -5.26 -15.24
CA ARG A 31 1.41 -4.03 -14.50
C ARG A 31 0.50 -4.32 -13.32
N GLU A 32 -0.59 -5.06 -13.54
CA GLU A 32 -1.53 -5.43 -12.48
C GLU A 32 -0.85 -6.23 -11.36
N SER A 33 0.06 -7.15 -11.73
CA SER A 33 0.84 -7.93 -10.76
C SER A 33 1.80 -7.06 -9.94
N GLN A 34 2.41 -6.04 -10.55
CA GLN A 34 3.22 -5.06 -9.82
C GLN A 34 2.37 -4.22 -8.86
N LEU A 35 1.17 -3.80 -9.27
CA LEU A 35 0.25 -3.04 -8.42
C LEU A 35 -0.21 -3.89 -7.22
N ARG A 36 -0.58 -5.16 -7.44
CA ARG A 36 -0.90 -6.09 -6.35
C ARG A 36 0.25 -6.25 -5.36
N ALA A 37 1.47 -6.47 -5.86
CA ALA A 37 2.65 -6.60 -5.00
C ALA A 37 2.92 -5.33 -4.19
N LYS A 38 2.74 -4.15 -4.79
CA LYS A 38 2.85 -2.87 -4.11
C LYS A 38 1.75 -2.65 -3.04
N ARG A 39 0.51 -3.11 -3.27
CA ARG A 39 -0.59 -3.00 -2.28
C ARG A 39 -0.43 -3.94 -1.08
N ALA A 40 0.25 -5.07 -1.29
CA ALA A 40 0.43 -6.11 -0.27
C ALA A 40 1.23 -5.68 0.98
N GLU A 41 1.82 -4.48 0.97
CA GLU A 41 2.49 -3.93 2.16
C GLU A 41 1.54 -3.32 3.20
N VAL A 42 0.33 -2.90 2.79
CA VAL A 42 -0.57 -2.15 3.69
C VAL A 42 -1.19 -3.05 4.76
N PRO A 43 -1.67 -4.26 4.42
CA PRO A 43 -2.22 -5.17 5.41
C PRO A 43 -1.33 -5.49 6.62
N PRO A 44 -0.06 -5.91 6.46
CA PRO A 44 0.78 -6.23 7.62
C PRO A 44 1.09 -5.00 8.48
N ASN A 45 1.10 -3.79 7.91
CA ASN A 45 1.31 -2.57 8.68
C ASN A 45 0.08 -2.22 9.53
N VAL A 46 -1.13 -2.33 8.96
CA VAL A 46 -2.39 -2.15 9.69
C VAL A 46 -2.48 -3.15 10.86
N GLU A 47 -2.15 -4.42 10.63
CA GLU A 47 -2.10 -5.42 11.71
C GLU A 47 -1.00 -5.11 12.75
N GLY A 48 0.15 -4.58 12.32
CA GLY A 48 1.20 -4.12 13.22
C GLY A 48 0.74 -3.01 14.17
N ILE A 49 -0.06 -2.06 13.66
CA ILE A 49 -0.66 -1.00 14.46
C ILE A 49 -1.70 -1.59 15.43
N ARG A 50 -2.55 -2.52 14.97
CA ARG A 50 -3.52 -3.25 15.81
C ARG A 50 -2.86 -3.91 17.02
N VAL A 51 -1.75 -4.61 16.79
CA VAL A 51 -1.00 -5.27 17.87
C VAL A 51 -0.40 -4.24 18.82
N ALA A 52 0.07 -3.10 18.31
CA ALA A 52 0.57 -2.02 19.14
C ALA A 52 -0.55 -1.39 20.00
N GLU A 53 -1.76 -1.21 19.46
CA GLU A 53 -2.93 -0.71 20.21
C GLU A 53 -3.28 -1.64 21.37
N LEU A 54 -3.36 -2.95 21.11
CA LEU A 54 -3.63 -3.94 22.15
C LEU A 54 -2.55 -3.95 23.24
N ALA A 55 -1.28 -3.76 22.86
CA ALA A 55 -0.19 -3.66 23.82
C ALA A 55 -0.23 -2.35 24.62
N TYR A 56 -0.63 -1.25 23.99
CA TYR A 56 -0.76 0.06 24.62
C TYR A 56 -1.90 0.05 25.64
N TYR A 57 -3.06 -0.50 25.28
CA TYR A 57 -4.19 -0.68 26.21
C TYR A 57 -3.80 -1.49 27.46
N ALA A 58 -3.06 -2.58 27.28
CA ALA A 58 -2.58 -3.40 28.40
C ALA A 58 -1.67 -2.64 29.39
N ALA A 59 -1.06 -1.52 28.96
CA ALA A 59 -0.18 -0.69 29.78
C ALA A 59 -0.84 0.59 30.29
N MET A 60 -1.77 1.17 29.54
CA MET A 60 -2.32 2.52 29.76
C MET A 60 -3.82 2.56 30.03
N ASP A 61 -4.53 1.43 29.87
CA ASP A 61 -5.99 1.30 30.06
C ASP A 61 -6.82 2.22 29.14
N SER A 62 -6.26 2.57 27.98
CA SER A 62 -6.93 3.34 26.92
C SER A 62 -6.30 3.02 25.56
N TYR A 63 -7.01 3.27 24.46
CA TYR A 63 -6.44 3.23 23.11
C TYR A 63 -5.91 4.61 22.67
N VAL A 64 -5.11 4.64 21.60
CA VAL A 64 -4.66 5.90 20.99
C VAL A 64 -5.58 6.27 19.82
N ALA A 65 -5.94 7.54 19.72
CA ALA A 65 -6.59 8.09 18.54
C ALA A 65 -5.62 8.97 17.74
N GLU A 66 -5.64 8.81 16.43
CA GLU A 66 -4.94 9.68 15.48
C GLU A 66 -5.76 9.82 14.20
N THR A 67 -6.49 10.93 14.08
CA THR A 67 -7.35 11.20 12.92
C THR A 67 -6.57 11.68 11.70
N SER A 68 -5.31 12.11 11.88
CA SER A 68 -4.44 12.51 10.78
C SER A 68 -3.84 11.29 10.10
N TRP A 69 -3.69 11.38 8.78
CA TRP A 69 -3.06 10.34 7.99
C TRP A 69 -1.53 10.49 8.00
N TYR A 70 -0.83 9.38 8.27
CA TYR A 70 0.63 9.32 8.23
C TYR A 70 1.16 8.28 7.24
N PRO A 71 2.22 8.58 6.48
CA PRO A 71 2.92 9.88 6.39
C PRO A 71 2.00 11.00 5.87
N ASN A 72 2.11 12.19 6.46
CA ASN A 72 1.28 13.37 6.17
C ASN A 72 1.81 14.21 5.00
N ASP A 73 2.97 13.83 4.45
CA ASP A 73 3.54 14.44 3.27
C ASP A 73 2.79 13.96 2.01
N LEU A 74 1.65 14.62 1.74
CA LEU A 74 0.94 14.55 0.47
C LEU A 74 1.56 15.56 -0.53
N THR A 75 2.89 15.77 -0.53
CA THR A 75 3.53 16.51 -1.61
C THR A 75 3.63 15.67 -2.89
N GLY A 76 2.52 15.65 -3.63
CA GLY A 76 2.53 15.46 -5.07
C GLY A 76 2.22 14.05 -5.57
N SER A 77 1.26 14.03 -6.51
CA SER A 77 0.84 12.90 -7.33
C SER A 77 0.00 11.85 -6.58
N THR A 78 -1.31 12.03 -6.69
CA THR A 78 -2.36 11.00 -6.54
C THR A 78 -2.20 9.84 -7.54
N ALA A 79 -1.05 9.70 -8.21
CA ALA A 79 -0.71 8.56 -9.04
C ALA A 79 0.63 7.98 -8.66
N ASP A 80 0.60 6.68 -8.35
CA ASP A 80 1.64 5.91 -7.68
C ASP A 80 2.03 6.53 -6.33
N MET A 81 1.39 6.10 -5.23
CA MET A 81 2.00 6.24 -3.89
C MET A 81 3.41 5.63 -3.91
N LYS A 82 4.40 6.47 -4.21
CA LYS A 82 5.82 6.15 -4.10
C LYS A 82 6.10 5.84 -2.64
N PRO A 83 7.15 5.06 -2.32
CA PRO A 83 7.53 4.89 -0.93
C PRO A 83 7.79 6.26 -0.31
N ARG A 84 7.10 6.57 0.78
CA ARG A 84 7.20 7.82 1.55
C ARG A 84 7.86 7.51 2.88
N GLU A 85 8.77 8.37 3.28
CA GLU A 85 9.42 8.23 4.58
C GLU A 85 8.41 8.41 5.71
N TRP A 86 8.56 7.61 6.77
CA TRP A 86 7.80 7.82 7.98
C TRP A 86 8.30 9.10 8.68
N PRO A 87 7.40 9.96 9.19
CA PRO A 87 7.82 11.16 9.93
C PRO A 87 8.68 10.80 11.15
N SER A 88 9.50 11.76 11.60
CA SER A 88 10.19 11.63 12.88
C SER A 88 9.17 11.49 14.02
N PRO A 89 9.54 10.88 15.17
CA PRO A 89 8.62 10.71 16.29
C PRO A 89 8.01 12.03 16.81
N GLU A 90 8.66 13.17 16.65
CA GLU A 90 8.07 14.46 17.04
C GLU A 90 6.93 14.92 16.12
N LEU A 91 6.79 14.30 14.94
CA LEU A 91 5.82 14.63 13.90
C LEU A 91 4.83 13.51 13.62
N ALA A 92 4.96 12.32 14.22
CA ALA A 92 4.10 11.16 13.94
C ALA A 92 2.81 11.11 14.78
N GLY A 93 2.51 12.16 15.54
CA GLY A 93 1.26 12.28 16.31
C GLY A 93 1.03 11.11 17.27
N GLY A 94 -0.18 10.56 17.29
CA GLY A 94 -0.57 9.43 18.12
C GLY A 94 0.30 8.18 17.92
N PHE A 95 0.86 7.97 16.73
CA PHE A 95 1.77 6.84 16.47
C PHE A 95 3.04 6.88 17.34
N THR A 96 3.46 8.07 17.78
CA THR A 96 4.58 8.22 18.72
C THR A 96 4.22 7.72 20.12
N SER A 97 3.01 8.04 20.60
CA SER A 97 2.49 7.53 21.87
C SER A 97 2.30 6.01 21.81
N LEU A 98 1.79 5.52 20.68
CA LEU A 98 1.62 4.11 20.39
C LEU A 98 2.96 3.35 20.33
N GLY A 99 4.07 4.07 20.05
CA GLY A 99 5.39 3.48 19.87
C GLY A 99 5.50 2.64 18.60
N TRP A 100 4.64 2.88 17.62
CA TRP A 100 4.62 2.14 16.36
C TRP A 100 5.28 2.94 15.23
N THR A 101 6.15 2.28 14.47
CA THR A 101 6.70 2.80 13.23
C THR A 101 6.84 1.66 12.21
N PRO A 102 6.71 1.94 10.90
CA PRO A 102 6.96 0.94 9.87
C PRO A 102 8.47 0.65 9.75
N TYR A 103 8.82 -0.53 9.24
CA TYR A 103 10.21 -0.96 9.07
C TYR A 103 10.99 -0.10 8.05
N ASN A 104 10.31 0.41 7.04
CA ASN A 104 10.87 1.20 5.95
C ASN A 104 9.85 2.22 5.45
N SER A 105 10.21 2.95 4.40
CA SER A 105 9.32 3.88 3.70
C SER A 105 8.06 3.14 3.20
N VAL A 106 6.90 3.74 3.42
CA VAL A 106 5.59 3.16 3.13
C VAL A 106 4.92 3.87 1.96
N ARG A 107 4.24 3.11 1.12
CA ARG A 107 3.32 3.59 0.09
C ARG A 107 1.97 3.90 0.70
N GLY A 108 1.50 3.07 1.64
CA GLY A 108 0.25 3.31 2.36
C GLY A 108 0.24 4.58 3.21
N ALA A 109 -0.94 5.03 3.61
CA ALA A 109 -1.13 6.00 4.69
C ALA A 109 -1.97 5.36 5.79
N TYR A 110 -1.70 5.67 7.06
CA TYR A 110 -2.36 5.04 8.21
C TYR A 110 -2.92 6.09 9.16
N SER A 111 -4.03 5.75 9.79
CA SER A 111 -4.70 6.56 10.81
C SER A 111 -5.42 5.65 11.81
N ILE A 112 -5.80 6.21 12.95
CA ILE A 112 -6.55 5.55 14.02
C ILE A 112 -7.73 6.46 14.36
N PRO A 113 -8.75 6.56 13.50
CA PRO A 113 -9.75 7.62 13.59
C PRO A 113 -10.67 7.52 14.81
N ASP A 114 -10.84 6.32 15.36
CA ASP A 114 -11.84 6.03 16.40
C ASP A 114 -11.22 5.24 17.56
N GLY A 115 -10.24 5.85 18.25
CA GLY A 115 -9.60 5.28 19.45
C GLY A 115 -10.17 5.88 20.74
N ASP A 116 -10.87 5.08 21.52
CA ASP A 116 -11.51 5.46 22.79
C ASP A 116 -11.02 4.59 23.97
N GLU A 117 -11.67 4.68 25.14
CA GLU A 117 -11.37 3.82 26.30
C GLU A 117 -11.71 2.34 26.04
N ASP A 118 -12.69 2.06 25.17
CA ASP A 118 -13.25 0.72 24.98
C ASP A 118 -12.98 0.10 23.59
N THR A 119 -12.72 0.91 22.56
CA THR A 119 -12.56 0.42 21.17
C THR A 119 -11.53 1.20 20.40
N PHE A 120 -10.96 0.56 19.37
CA PHE A 120 -10.17 1.25 18.35
C PHE A 120 -10.52 0.76 16.95
N GLU A 121 -10.30 1.63 15.96
CA GLU A 121 -10.25 1.28 14.55
C GLU A 121 -8.94 1.78 13.95
N VAL A 122 -8.18 0.88 13.32
CA VAL A 122 -7.00 1.25 12.51
C VAL A 122 -7.41 1.23 11.05
N GLN A 123 -7.01 2.25 10.32
CA GLN A 123 -7.20 2.34 8.88
C GLN A 123 -5.87 2.46 8.13
N GLY A 124 -5.82 1.89 6.93
CA GLY A 124 -4.73 1.97 5.96
C GLY A 124 -5.28 2.29 4.58
N LEU A 125 -4.83 3.36 3.95
CA LEU A 125 -5.19 3.75 2.59
C LEU A 125 -4.05 3.44 1.61
N SER A 126 -4.41 2.98 0.42
CA SER A 126 -3.49 2.78 -0.69
C SER A 126 -4.10 3.29 -2.01
N ASN A 127 -3.34 4.11 -2.73
CA ASN A 127 -3.61 4.58 -4.09
C ASN A 127 -2.37 4.32 -4.96
N VAL A 128 -2.11 3.03 -5.18
CA VAL A 128 -0.91 2.51 -5.84
C VAL A 128 -1.00 2.60 -7.37
N ASP A 129 -2.20 2.64 -7.94
CA ASP A 129 -2.50 2.70 -9.37
C ASP A 129 -2.87 4.09 -9.88
N GLY A 130 -3.21 5.00 -8.97
CA GLY A 130 -3.24 6.42 -9.30
C GLY A 130 -4.47 6.93 -10.01
N ASP A 131 -5.55 6.17 -9.92
CA ASP A 131 -6.86 6.51 -10.45
C ASP A 131 -7.63 7.47 -9.54
N GLY A 132 -7.18 7.66 -8.30
CA GLY A 132 -7.84 8.50 -7.30
C GLY A 132 -8.85 7.74 -6.45
N ASP A 133 -9.05 6.44 -6.73
CA ASP A 133 -9.86 5.53 -5.92
C ASP A 133 -8.94 4.83 -4.92
N TYR A 134 -9.18 5.06 -3.63
CA TYR A 134 -8.33 4.51 -2.58
C TYR A 134 -8.82 3.13 -2.16
N ALA A 135 -7.89 2.17 -2.11
CA ALA A 135 -8.11 0.92 -1.39
C ALA A 135 -7.98 1.19 0.11
N LEU A 136 -9.09 1.02 0.84
CA LEU A 136 -9.14 1.11 2.29
C LEU A 136 -9.00 -0.29 2.90
N TYR A 137 -8.12 -0.38 3.87
CA TYR A 137 -7.91 -1.54 4.73
C TYR A 137 -8.18 -1.10 6.16
N TRP A 138 -8.87 -1.92 6.95
CA TRP A 138 -9.16 -1.56 8.33
C TRP A 138 -9.22 -2.79 9.22
N CYS A 139 -8.98 -2.57 10.51
CA CYS A 139 -9.16 -3.59 11.55
C CYS A 139 -9.60 -2.93 12.85
N THR A 140 -10.27 -3.69 13.71
CA THR A 140 -10.68 -3.27 15.06
C THR A 140 -10.04 -4.18 16.09
N GLU A 141 -10.40 -4.08 17.37
CA GLU A 141 -9.94 -4.99 18.42
C GLU A 141 -10.35 -6.47 18.22
N SER A 142 -11.59 -6.72 17.77
CA SER A 142 -12.19 -8.07 17.72
C SER A 142 -12.13 -8.71 16.33
N LEU A 143 -11.94 -7.91 15.28
CA LEU A 143 -11.85 -8.37 13.90
C LEU A 143 -10.44 -8.13 13.35
N PRO A 144 -9.62 -9.18 13.15
CA PRO A 144 -8.40 -9.05 12.37
C PRO A 144 -8.78 -8.64 10.95
N GLY A 145 -7.98 -7.78 10.32
CA GLY A 145 -8.42 -6.95 9.19
C GLY A 145 -9.18 -7.67 8.08
N ASP A 146 -10.21 -7.01 7.54
CA ASP A 146 -10.92 -7.50 6.37
C ASP A 146 -10.12 -7.15 5.12
N TRP A 147 -9.31 -8.11 4.67
CA TRP A 147 -8.37 -7.93 3.56
C TRP A 147 -8.99 -8.26 2.20
N ASP A 148 -10.23 -8.73 2.16
CA ASP A 148 -10.95 -8.99 0.91
C ASP A 148 -11.49 -7.66 0.39
N ALA A 149 -10.72 -7.03 -0.50
CA ALA A 149 -10.98 -5.73 -1.12
C ALA A 149 -12.22 -5.74 -2.07
N GLY A 150 -13.37 -6.16 -1.56
CA GLY A 150 -14.64 -6.29 -2.29
C GLY A 150 -15.83 -5.57 -1.66
N ASP A 151 -15.81 -5.22 -0.37
CA ASP A 151 -16.91 -4.49 0.27
C ASP A 151 -16.49 -3.05 0.59
N PHE A 152 -16.52 -2.25 -0.47
CA PHE A 152 -16.35 -0.80 -0.44
C PHE A 152 -17.50 -0.17 0.37
N LYS A 153 -17.28 0.10 1.66
CA LYS A 153 -18.15 1.00 2.42
C LYS A 153 -17.72 2.45 2.16
N VAL A 154 -18.38 3.05 1.18
CA VAL A 154 -18.50 4.51 1.08
C VAL A 154 -19.35 4.98 2.25
N PHE A 155 -18.82 5.90 3.05
CA PHE A 155 -19.65 6.88 3.74
C PHE A 155 -19.60 8.19 2.95
#